data_AF-A0A8T0JJK4-F1
#
_entry.id   AF-A0A8T0JJK4-F1
#
_cell.length_a   1.000
_cell.length_b   1.000
_cell.length_c   1.000
_cell.angle_alpha   90.00
_cell.angle_beta   90.00
_cell.angle_gamma   90.00
#
_symmetry.space_group_name_H-M   'P 1'
#
loop_
_entity.id
_entity.type
_entity.pdbx_description
1 polymer ?
#
loop_
_entity_poly.entity_id
_entity_poly.type
_entity_poly.pdbx_seq_one_letter_code
_entity_poly.pdbx_strand_id
1 'polypeptide(L)'
;MKEKGIEVEFQPDIKATFLRLLPLRSISRCWGYLTSMEIPVWLRPVIYKAWARAFHSNLEEAGLPLDQYATLRDFFVRTLKEGSRPIDVDPQCLVSPVDGTVLRFGELKGAGAMIEQVKGFSYSVFSLLGASPFLPTTADGDVQKKHNESITTTEKSKKSWWRVSLASPKVWDPKSSCPKRGLFYCVVYLKPGDYHRIHSPADWNVLVRRHFYGRLYPLNERATRTIRNLYIENERVVLEGLWQEGFMAVAAIGATNIGSIEVCSFFLKVVTIVL
;
A
#
# COMPACT_ATOMS: atom_id res chain seq x y z
N MET A 1 36.29 -27.39 -15.84
CA MET A 1 34.84 -27.65 -15.75
C MET A 1 34.22 -26.80 -14.64
N LYS A 2 33.53 -25.73 -15.02
CA LYS A 2 32.37 -25.13 -14.33
C LYS A 2 31.82 -24.08 -15.29
N GLU A 3 30.93 -24.52 -16.16
CA GLU A 3 30.14 -23.63 -17.01
C GLU A 3 29.33 -22.72 -16.10
N LYS A 4 29.51 -21.41 -16.26
CA LYS A 4 28.61 -20.40 -15.71
C LYS A 4 27.32 -20.51 -16.52
N GLY A 5 26.26 -20.97 -15.85
CA GLY A 5 24.92 -20.98 -16.40
C GLY A 5 24.55 -19.59 -16.89
N ILE A 6 24.19 -19.51 -18.17
CA ILE A 6 23.63 -18.32 -18.79
C ILE A 6 22.26 -18.11 -18.14
N GLU A 7 22.17 -17.18 -17.19
CA GLU A 7 20.86 -16.63 -16.83
C GLU A 7 20.34 -15.92 -18.07
N VAL A 8 19.43 -16.58 -18.78
CA VAL A 8 18.71 -15.99 -19.90
C VAL A 8 17.82 -14.89 -19.33
N GLU A 9 18.34 -13.66 -19.32
CA GLU A 9 17.60 -12.46 -18.94
C GLU A 9 16.55 -12.15 -20.03
N PHE A 10 15.46 -12.93 -20.01
CA PHE A 10 14.30 -12.72 -20.86
C PHE A 10 13.76 -11.30 -20.67
N GLN A 11 13.69 -10.53 -21.77
CA GLN A 11 13.26 -9.13 -21.79
C GLN A 11 11.91 -8.93 -21.08
N PRO A 12 11.74 -7.82 -20.34
CA PRO A 12 10.54 -7.55 -19.53
C PRO A 12 9.25 -7.52 -20.35
N ASP A 13 9.33 -7.14 -21.62
CA ASP A 13 8.16 -6.97 -22.51
C ASP A 13 7.50 -8.30 -22.91
N ILE A 14 8.29 -9.35 -23.14
CA ILE A 14 7.76 -10.69 -23.50
C ILE A 14 7.05 -11.31 -22.30
N LYS A 15 7.64 -11.16 -21.10
CA LYS A 15 7.03 -11.64 -19.84
C LYS A 15 5.75 -10.89 -19.51
N ALA A 16 5.72 -9.57 -19.71
CA ALA A 16 4.52 -8.77 -19.56
C ALA A 16 3.45 -9.25 -20.55
N THR A 17 3.80 -9.38 -21.84
CA THR A 17 2.90 -9.87 -22.89
C THR A 17 2.31 -11.23 -22.57
N PHE A 18 3.10 -12.18 -22.06
CA PHE A 18 2.59 -13.48 -21.59
C PHE A 18 1.53 -13.33 -20.49
N LEU A 19 1.80 -12.52 -19.45
CA LEU A 19 0.82 -12.25 -18.39
C LEU A 19 -0.45 -11.56 -18.93
N ARG A 20 -0.34 -10.77 -20.01
CA ARG A 20 -1.48 -10.15 -20.69
C ARG A 20 -2.35 -11.13 -21.47
N LEU A 21 -1.78 -12.23 -21.95
CA LEU A 21 -2.48 -13.25 -22.73
C LEU A 21 -3.17 -14.30 -21.86
N LEU A 22 -2.74 -14.48 -20.60
CA LEU A 22 -3.39 -15.39 -19.68
C LEU A 22 -4.83 -14.91 -19.38
N PRO A 23 -5.83 -15.82 -19.35
CA PRO A 23 -7.20 -15.50 -18.99
C PRO A 23 -7.33 -15.34 -17.47
N LEU A 24 -6.58 -14.39 -16.89
CA LEU A 24 -6.43 -14.20 -15.43
C LEU A 24 -7.79 -14.01 -14.75
N ARG A 25 -8.74 -13.33 -15.40
CA ARG A 25 -10.11 -13.18 -14.88
C ARG A 25 -10.81 -14.53 -14.73
N SER A 26 -10.77 -15.39 -15.76
CA SER A 26 -11.40 -16.72 -15.70
C SER A 26 -10.76 -17.60 -14.64
N ILE A 27 -9.43 -17.55 -14.51
CA ILE A 27 -8.68 -18.26 -13.46
C ILE A 27 -9.11 -17.77 -12.08
N SER A 28 -9.18 -16.45 -11.89
CA SER A 28 -9.59 -15.88 -10.61
C SER A 28 -11.06 -16.11 -10.27
N ARG A 29 -11.95 -16.23 -11.27
CA ARG A 29 -13.34 -16.67 -11.06
C ARG A 29 -13.42 -18.12 -10.60
N CYS A 30 -12.68 -19.02 -11.26
CA CYS A 30 -12.59 -20.42 -10.86
C CYS A 30 -12.03 -20.56 -9.43
N TRP A 31 -10.96 -19.83 -9.13
CA TRP A 31 -10.38 -19.76 -7.79
C TRP A 31 -11.36 -19.19 -6.75
N GLY A 32 -12.07 -18.12 -7.10
CA GLY A 32 -13.11 -17.55 -6.25
C GLY A 32 -14.22 -18.56 -5.93
N TYR A 33 -14.67 -19.32 -6.92
CA TYR A 33 -15.64 -20.41 -6.73
C TYR A 33 -15.09 -21.49 -5.80
N LEU A 34 -13.90 -22.02 -6.09
CA LEU A 34 -13.23 -23.06 -5.29
C LEU A 34 -13.09 -22.63 -3.82
N THR A 35 -12.61 -21.41 -3.58
CA THR A 35 -12.37 -20.88 -2.23
C THR A 35 -13.64 -20.51 -1.47
N SER A 36 -14.79 -20.45 -2.15
CA SER A 36 -16.12 -20.28 -1.56
C SER A 36 -16.79 -21.60 -1.20
N MET A 37 -16.21 -22.74 -1.59
CA MET A 37 -16.78 -24.03 -1.25
C MET A 37 -16.61 -24.29 0.25
N GLU A 38 -17.67 -24.80 0.88
CA GLU A 38 -17.62 -25.19 2.28
C GLU A 38 -16.69 -26.38 2.46
N ILE A 39 -15.75 -26.23 3.40
CA ILE A 39 -14.81 -27.27 3.77
C ILE A 39 -15.45 -28.10 4.89
N PRO A 40 -15.46 -29.45 4.79
CA PRO A 40 -15.91 -30.31 5.88
C PRO A 40 -15.18 -29.98 7.19
N VAL A 41 -15.91 -29.94 8.31
CA VAL A 41 -15.40 -29.43 9.60
C VAL A 41 -14.10 -30.11 10.03
N TRP A 42 -14.00 -31.43 9.84
CA TRP A 42 -12.81 -32.22 10.17
C TRP A 42 -11.58 -31.88 9.32
N LEU A 43 -11.77 -31.34 8.11
CA LEU A 43 -10.69 -31.00 7.18
C LEU A 43 -10.21 -29.55 7.34
N ARG A 44 -11.05 -28.67 7.91
CA ARG A 44 -10.75 -27.24 8.12
C ARG A 44 -9.40 -27.01 8.82
N PRO A 45 -9.10 -27.61 10.00
CA PRO A 45 -7.83 -27.35 10.68
C PRO A 45 -6.62 -27.84 9.87
N VAL A 46 -6.76 -28.91 9.09
CA VAL A 46 -5.68 -29.44 8.25
C VAL A 46 -5.37 -28.47 7.12
N ILE A 47 -6.40 -27.99 6.41
CA ILE A 47 -6.24 -27.03 5.31
C ILE A 47 -5.65 -25.71 5.81
N TYR A 48 -6.17 -25.14 6.90
CA TYR A 48 -5.68 -23.85 7.40
C TYR A 48 -4.26 -23.95 7.98
N LYS A 49 -3.88 -25.08 8.59
CA LYS A 49 -2.47 -25.32 8.96
C LYS A 49 -1.56 -25.49 7.75
N ALA A 50 -2.02 -26.15 6.69
CA ALA A 50 -1.26 -26.25 5.45
C ALA A 50 -1.08 -24.88 4.78
N TRP A 51 -2.14 -24.07 4.74
CA TRP A 51 -2.07 -22.67 4.28
C TRP A 51 -1.08 -21.84 5.10
N ALA A 52 -1.18 -21.91 6.43
CA ALA A 52 -0.29 -21.17 7.32
C ALA A 52 1.18 -21.56 7.13
N ARG A 53 1.48 -22.83 6.86
CA ARG A 53 2.83 -23.29 6.52
C ARG A 53 3.31 -22.76 5.17
N ALA A 54 2.43 -22.74 4.17
CA ALA A 54 2.77 -22.29 2.82
C ALA A 54 2.96 -20.76 2.72
N PHE A 55 2.19 -19.98 3.49
CA PHE A 55 2.15 -18.52 3.39
C PHE A 55 2.60 -17.79 4.66
N HIS A 56 3.12 -18.52 5.65
CA HIS A 56 3.58 -17.99 6.93
C HIS A 56 2.50 -17.21 7.71
N SER A 57 1.24 -17.64 7.63
CA SER A 57 0.14 -17.02 8.36
C SER A 57 0.24 -17.31 9.86
N ASN A 58 0.08 -16.29 10.69
CA ASN A 58 -0.07 -16.49 12.13
C ASN A 58 -1.51 -16.93 12.45
N LEU A 59 -1.66 -18.16 12.94
CA LEU A 59 -2.96 -18.72 13.33
C LEU A 59 -3.37 -18.35 14.76
N GLU A 60 -2.43 -17.91 15.60
CA GLU A 60 -2.69 -17.60 17.00
C GLU A 60 -3.48 -16.31 17.19
N GLU A 61 -3.38 -15.39 16.24
CA GLU A 61 -4.10 -14.11 16.22
C GLU A 61 -5.50 -14.20 15.59
N ALA A 62 -5.87 -15.36 15.01
CA ALA A 62 -7.18 -15.55 14.39
C ALA A 62 -8.31 -15.39 15.42
N GLY A 63 -9.33 -14.60 15.07
CA GLY A 63 -10.42 -14.23 16.00
C GLY A 63 -11.34 -15.40 16.37
N LEU A 64 -11.50 -16.36 15.47
CA LEU A 64 -12.25 -17.60 15.69
C LEU A 64 -11.34 -18.84 15.63
N PRO A 65 -11.73 -19.94 16.30
CA PRO A 65 -11.15 -21.27 16.09
C PRO A 65 -11.17 -21.70 14.62
N LEU A 66 -10.17 -22.49 14.22
CA LEU A 66 -9.96 -22.88 12.81
C LEU A 66 -11.10 -23.70 12.21
N ASP A 67 -11.81 -24.47 13.02
CA ASP A 67 -12.97 -25.27 12.62
C ASP A 67 -14.23 -24.42 12.36
N GLN A 68 -14.25 -23.15 12.73
CA GLN A 68 -15.41 -22.27 12.56
C GLN A 68 -15.41 -21.49 11.23
N TYR A 69 -14.28 -21.41 10.53
CA TYR A 69 -14.26 -20.82 9.18
C TYR A 69 -14.84 -21.81 8.18
N ALA A 70 -15.97 -21.47 7.56
CA ALA A 70 -16.67 -22.39 6.66
C ALA A 70 -15.90 -22.62 5.36
N THR A 71 -15.28 -21.56 4.84
CA THR A 71 -14.61 -21.55 3.55
C THR A 71 -13.18 -21.02 3.66
N LEU A 72 -12.36 -21.21 2.62
CA LEU A 72 -11.04 -20.59 2.58
C LEU A 72 -11.13 -19.07 2.47
N ARG A 73 -12.19 -18.57 1.80
CA ARG A 73 -12.49 -17.13 1.77
C ARG A 73 -12.71 -16.57 3.16
N ASP A 74 -13.53 -17.21 4.00
CA ASP A 74 -13.83 -16.71 5.36
C ASP A 74 -12.58 -16.64 6.22
N PHE A 75 -11.71 -17.64 6.09
CA PHE A 75 -10.41 -17.65 6.77
C PHE A 75 -9.47 -16.56 6.24
N PHE A 76 -9.46 -16.31 4.92
CA PHE A 76 -8.61 -15.29 4.31
C PHE A 76 -8.96 -13.87 4.80
N VAL A 77 -10.25 -13.59 4.98
CA VAL A 77 -10.74 -12.31 5.56
C VAL A 77 -11.14 -12.44 7.03
N ARG A 78 -10.54 -13.39 7.76
CA ARG A 78 -10.77 -13.62 9.20
C ARG A 78 -10.68 -12.33 10.00
N THR A 79 -11.40 -12.25 11.10
CA THR A 79 -11.14 -11.24 12.13
C THR A 79 -9.89 -11.62 12.92
N LEU A 80 -9.28 -10.65 13.60
CA LEU A 80 -8.22 -10.90 14.57
C LEU A 80 -8.80 -10.87 15.98
N LYS A 81 -8.11 -11.49 16.94
CA LYS A 81 -8.46 -11.39 18.37
C LYS A 81 -8.38 -9.93 18.82
N GLU A 82 -9.28 -9.55 19.71
CA GLU A 82 -9.22 -8.23 20.36
C GLU A 82 -7.86 -8.03 21.04
N GLY A 83 -7.32 -6.81 20.94
CA GLY A 83 -6.00 -6.48 21.47
C GLY A 83 -4.80 -6.95 20.63
N SER A 84 -4.99 -7.72 19.54
CA SER A 84 -3.87 -8.16 18.68
C SER A 84 -3.16 -7.01 17.96
N ARG A 85 -3.83 -5.87 17.81
CA ARG A 85 -3.34 -4.65 17.17
C ARG A 85 -3.79 -3.45 18.01
N PRO A 86 -3.04 -3.06 19.06
CA PRO A 86 -3.36 -1.85 19.81
C PRO A 86 -3.22 -0.63 18.90
N ILE A 87 -4.22 0.24 18.92
CA ILE A 87 -4.26 1.48 18.13
C ILE A 87 -3.66 2.60 18.98
N ASP A 88 -2.80 3.42 18.39
CA ASP A 88 -2.27 4.61 19.05
C ASP A 88 -3.41 5.61 19.36
N VAL A 89 -3.37 6.22 20.54
CA VAL A 89 -4.43 7.12 21.02
C VAL A 89 -4.16 8.57 20.59
N ASP A 90 -2.96 8.88 20.13
CA ASP A 90 -2.60 10.22 19.66
C ASP A 90 -3.40 10.60 18.40
N PRO A 91 -4.28 11.61 18.44
CA PRO A 91 -5.05 12.04 17.28
C PRO A 91 -4.18 12.66 16.17
N GLN A 92 -2.94 13.05 16.47
CA GLN A 92 -1.99 13.57 15.50
C GLN A 92 -1.18 12.47 14.78
N CYS A 93 -1.33 11.21 15.22
CA CYS A 93 -0.61 10.07 14.66
C CYS A 93 -1.44 9.38 13.57
N LEU A 94 -0.78 9.04 12.45
CA LEU A 94 -1.32 8.15 11.44
C LEU A 94 -0.94 6.72 11.78
N VAL A 95 -1.94 5.85 11.96
CA VAL A 95 -1.70 4.42 12.18
C VAL A 95 -1.64 3.67 10.84
N SER A 96 -0.95 2.53 10.82
CA SER A 96 -0.93 1.68 9.62
C SER A 96 -2.34 1.15 9.35
N PRO A 97 -2.88 1.30 8.13
CA PRO A 97 -4.21 0.79 7.81
C PRO A 97 -4.24 -0.73 7.63
N VAL A 98 -3.08 -1.37 7.43
CA VAL A 98 -2.97 -2.79 7.08
C VAL A 98 -1.76 -3.46 7.73
N ASP A 99 -1.84 -4.78 7.87
CA ASP A 99 -0.66 -5.62 8.05
C ASP A 99 0.00 -5.85 6.68
N GLY A 100 1.30 -5.62 6.57
CA GLY A 100 1.99 -5.85 5.31
C GLY A 100 3.41 -5.30 5.29
N THR A 101 3.98 -5.24 4.10
CA THR A 101 5.34 -4.72 3.87
C THR A 101 5.27 -3.40 3.12
N VAL A 102 5.89 -2.35 3.66
CA VAL A 102 6.06 -1.08 2.92
C VAL A 102 6.99 -1.32 1.74
N LEU A 103 6.45 -1.18 0.52
CA LEU A 103 7.23 -1.29 -0.71
C LEU A 103 7.94 0.02 -1.04
N ARG A 104 7.22 1.13 -0.89
CA ARG A 104 7.69 2.48 -1.22
C ARG A 104 7.00 3.50 -0.34
N PHE A 105 7.70 4.56 0.01
CA PHE A 105 7.14 5.75 0.63
C PHE A 105 7.90 6.97 0.13
N GLY A 106 7.24 8.12 0.06
CA GLY A 106 7.88 9.33 -0.43
C GLY A 106 6.99 10.56 -0.37
N GLU A 107 7.57 11.68 -0.76
CA GLU A 107 6.89 12.95 -0.92
C GLU A 107 6.48 13.14 -2.38
N LEU A 108 5.26 13.58 -2.60
CA LEU A 108 4.73 13.98 -3.90
C LEU A 108 5.08 15.44 -4.15
N LYS A 109 5.89 15.70 -5.18
CA LYS A 109 6.40 17.05 -5.50
C LYS A 109 5.81 17.58 -6.80
N GLY A 110 5.31 18.82 -6.75
CA GLY A 110 4.97 19.65 -7.92
C GLY A 110 3.73 19.24 -8.71
N ALA A 111 3.45 20.00 -9.78
CA ALA A 111 2.43 19.68 -10.76
C ALA A 111 2.83 18.43 -11.55
N GLY A 112 1.99 17.40 -11.54
CA GLY A 112 2.30 16.10 -12.14
C GLY A 112 2.95 15.08 -11.20
N ALA A 113 2.64 15.18 -9.90
CA ALA A 113 3.08 14.24 -8.87
C ALA A 113 3.08 12.77 -9.33
N MET A 114 4.26 12.14 -9.23
CA MET A 114 4.50 10.76 -9.63
C MET A 114 4.76 9.89 -8.40
N ILE A 115 4.18 8.70 -8.39
CA ILE A 115 4.50 7.65 -7.43
C ILE A 115 5.55 6.73 -8.05
N GLU A 116 6.60 6.43 -7.29
CA GLU A 116 7.62 5.47 -7.71
C GLU A 116 7.10 4.04 -7.57
N GLN A 117 7.18 3.29 -8.67
CA GLN A 117 7.07 1.84 -8.70
C GLN A 117 8.49 1.23 -8.65
N VAL A 118 8.56 -0.09 -8.45
CA VAL A 118 9.81 -0.85 -8.43
C VAL A 118 10.54 -0.75 -9.77
N LYS A 119 11.89 -0.75 -9.73
CA LYS A 119 12.78 -0.72 -10.92
C LYS A 119 12.62 0.50 -11.82
N GLY A 120 12.31 1.68 -11.25
CA GLY A 120 12.34 2.94 -11.98
C GLY A 120 11.12 3.20 -12.88
N PHE A 121 10.09 2.34 -12.80
CA PHE A 121 8.78 2.71 -13.30
C PHE A 121 8.16 3.72 -12.35
N SER A 122 7.45 4.70 -12.88
CA SER A 122 6.68 5.66 -12.10
C SER A 122 5.36 5.89 -12.79
N TYR A 123 4.37 6.33 -12.02
CA TYR A 123 3.04 6.56 -12.53
C TYR A 123 2.39 7.76 -11.86
N SER A 124 1.51 8.44 -12.60
CA SER A 124 0.87 9.66 -12.11
C SER A 124 -0.12 9.36 -11.00
N VAL A 125 -0.07 10.16 -9.93
CA VAL A 125 -1.06 10.14 -8.85
C VAL A 125 -2.45 10.44 -9.40
N PHE A 126 -2.56 11.38 -10.34
CA PHE A 126 -3.83 11.72 -10.98
C PHE A 126 -4.39 10.53 -11.78
N SER A 127 -3.54 9.72 -12.40
CA SER A 127 -4.00 8.51 -13.09
C SER A 127 -4.43 7.41 -12.09
N LEU A 128 -3.81 7.36 -10.90
CA LEU A 128 -4.23 6.44 -9.84
C LEU A 128 -5.57 6.88 -9.22
N LEU A 129 -5.71 8.16 -8.86
CA LEU A 129 -6.88 8.69 -8.15
C LEU A 129 -8.05 9.05 -9.09
N GLY A 130 -7.81 9.37 -10.36
CA GLY A 130 -8.81 9.79 -11.35
C GLY A 130 -8.70 11.26 -11.77
N ALA A 131 -9.40 11.65 -12.85
CA ALA A 131 -9.25 12.94 -13.55
C ALA A 131 -9.68 14.21 -12.76
N SER A 132 -10.12 14.07 -11.52
CA SER A 132 -10.53 15.19 -10.67
C SER A 132 -10.35 14.83 -9.20
N PRO A 133 -9.10 14.60 -8.74
CA PRO A 133 -8.88 14.24 -7.35
C PRO A 133 -9.04 15.49 -6.48
N PHE A 134 -9.41 15.33 -5.21
CA PHE A 134 -9.50 16.45 -4.25
C PHE A 134 -8.11 16.97 -3.82
N LEU A 135 -7.08 16.76 -4.65
CA LEU A 135 -5.72 17.16 -4.32
C LEU A 135 -5.67 18.68 -4.14
N PRO A 136 -5.14 19.17 -3.01
CA PRO A 136 -4.87 20.58 -2.87
C PRO A 136 -3.89 20.95 -3.97
N THR A 137 -4.34 21.79 -4.90
CA THR A 137 -3.46 22.36 -5.93
C THR A 137 -2.42 23.16 -5.16
N THR A 138 -1.16 22.72 -5.19
CA THR A 138 -0.05 23.53 -4.71
C THR A 138 0.06 24.72 -5.66
N ALA A 139 -0.76 25.74 -5.43
CA ALA A 139 -0.64 27.03 -6.08
C ALA A 139 0.66 27.63 -5.54
N ASP A 140 1.72 27.49 -6.33
CA ASP A 140 2.92 28.30 -6.20
C ASP A 140 2.50 29.73 -6.55
N GLY A 141 2.16 30.50 -5.51
CA GLY A 141 1.72 31.88 -5.59
C GLY A 141 2.87 32.83 -5.29
N ASP A 142 3.91 32.78 -6.11
CA ASP A 142 4.97 33.79 -6.10
C ASP A 142 4.50 35.00 -6.93
N VAL A 143 3.81 35.94 -6.27
CA VAL A 143 3.52 37.27 -6.82
C VAL A 143 3.91 38.33 -5.82
N GLN A 144 5.08 38.92 -6.10
CA GLN A 144 5.48 40.31 -5.82
C GLN A 144 4.79 41.03 -4.66
N LYS A 145 5.52 41.17 -3.54
CA LYS A 145 5.56 42.44 -2.80
C LYS A 145 6.99 42.90 -2.64
N LYS A 146 7.42 43.77 -3.56
CA LYS A 146 8.49 44.74 -3.29
C LYS A 146 7.93 45.76 -2.29
N HIS A 147 8.59 45.96 -1.15
CA HIS A 147 8.86 47.30 -0.65
C HIS A 147 10.05 47.25 0.33
N ASN A 148 10.88 48.27 0.22
CA ASN A 148 12.21 48.44 0.79
C ASN A 148 12.22 48.72 2.30
N GLU A 149 13.33 48.37 2.95
CA GLU A 149 14.22 49.22 3.78
C GLU A 149 15.01 48.30 4.73
N SER A 150 16.25 47.95 4.40
CA SER A 150 17.51 48.65 4.71
C SER A 150 17.94 48.55 6.18
N ILE A 151 19.20 48.15 6.38
CA ILE A 151 20.20 48.62 7.37
C ILE A 151 20.95 47.46 8.07
N THR A 152 22.19 47.25 7.59
CA THR A 152 23.47 46.98 8.31
C THR A 152 23.55 45.71 9.19
N THR A 153 24.66 44.98 9.36
CA THR A 153 26.11 45.15 9.14
C THR A 153 26.76 43.80 9.50
N THR A 154 27.94 43.49 8.90
CA THR A 154 29.09 42.70 9.44
C THR A 154 28.84 41.44 10.30
N GLU A 155 29.49 40.30 10.13
CA GLU A 155 30.91 40.11 9.90
C GLU A 155 31.27 38.62 9.66
N LYS A 156 32.49 38.44 9.16
CA LYS A 156 33.25 37.22 8.85
C LYS A 156 33.23 36.16 9.97
N SER A 157 33.38 34.87 9.61
CA SER A 157 34.62 34.10 9.86
C SER A 157 34.43 32.57 9.88
N LYS A 158 35.16 31.93 8.96
CA LYS A 158 35.95 30.69 9.09
C LYS A 158 35.28 29.35 9.43
N LYS A 159 35.41 28.47 8.43
CA LYS A 159 35.56 27.01 8.54
C LYS A 159 36.52 26.62 9.68
N SER A 160 36.14 25.61 10.46
CA SER A 160 37.08 24.52 10.77
C SER A 160 36.32 23.19 10.83
N TRP A 161 36.67 22.36 9.84
CA TRP A 161 36.64 20.90 9.86
C TRP A 161 37.43 20.41 11.09
N TRP A 162 37.31 19.13 11.45
CA TRP A 162 37.95 18.36 12.54
C TRP A 162 37.36 18.50 13.95
N ARG A 163 36.33 17.68 14.20
CA ARG A 163 36.25 16.88 15.43
C ARG A 163 35.53 15.56 15.16
N VAL A 164 36.30 14.49 15.02
CA VAL A 164 35.84 13.11 15.16
C VAL A 164 35.68 12.85 16.65
N SER A 165 34.48 12.46 17.09
CA SER A 165 34.27 11.93 18.44
C SER A 165 33.14 10.90 18.40
N LEU A 166 33.58 9.64 18.38
CA LEU A 166 33.07 8.45 19.07
C LEU A 166 31.58 8.40 19.44
N ALA A 167 30.96 7.33 18.97
CA ALA A 167 29.57 6.93 19.17
C ALA A 167 29.06 7.11 20.61
N SER A 168 27.88 7.73 20.71
CA SER A 168 26.95 7.56 21.83
C SER A 168 25.60 7.10 21.26
N PRO A 169 24.86 6.21 21.93
CA PRO A 169 23.57 5.73 21.45
C PRO A 169 22.62 6.92 21.35
N LYS A 170 21.96 7.06 20.21
CA LYS A 170 21.06 8.17 19.91
C LYS A 170 19.81 8.04 20.77
N VAL A 171 19.84 8.64 21.96
CA VAL A 171 18.65 8.95 22.75
C VAL A 171 17.77 9.85 21.88
N TRP A 172 16.53 9.43 21.65
CA TRP A 172 15.57 10.19 20.86
C TRP A 172 15.24 11.48 21.59
N ASP A 173 15.75 12.61 21.09
CA ASP A 173 15.33 13.94 21.53
C ASP A 173 13.90 14.20 21.02
N PRO A 174 12.90 14.45 21.87
CA PRO A 174 11.57 14.90 21.47
C PRO A 174 11.63 16.40 21.18
N LYS A 175 12.44 16.82 20.21
CA LYS A 175 12.37 18.17 19.65
C LYS A 175 11.35 18.17 18.55
N SER A 176 10.25 18.89 18.80
CA SER A 176 9.17 19.20 17.87
C SER A 176 9.67 19.46 16.45
N SER A 177 9.63 18.43 15.62
CA SER A 177 9.76 18.62 14.19
C SER A 177 8.49 19.32 13.73
N CYS A 178 8.62 20.56 13.27
CA CYS A 178 7.56 21.27 12.55
C CYS A 178 6.92 20.30 11.55
N PRO A 179 5.57 20.18 11.47
CA PRO A 179 4.93 19.24 10.58
C PRO A 179 5.46 19.46 9.17
N LYS A 180 6.00 18.41 8.55
CA LYS A 180 6.47 18.49 7.17
C LYS A 180 5.25 18.84 6.31
N ARG A 181 5.19 20.08 5.83
CA ARG A 181 4.15 20.50 4.88
C ARG A 181 4.46 19.85 3.54
N GLY A 182 3.56 19.00 3.08
CA GLY A 182 3.72 18.29 1.82
C GLY A 182 2.69 17.19 1.69
N LEU A 183 2.54 16.67 0.48
CA LEU A 183 1.71 15.50 0.22
C LEU A 183 2.62 14.28 0.22
N PHE A 184 2.27 13.24 0.97
CA PHE A 184 3.07 12.03 1.09
C PHE A 184 2.29 10.83 0.57
N TYR A 185 3.02 9.80 0.16
CA TYR A 185 2.45 8.52 -0.24
C TYR A 185 3.18 7.37 0.45
N CYS A 186 2.45 6.28 0.67
CA CYS A 186 2.98 5.01 1.14
C CYS A 186 2.29 3.88 0.37
N VAL A 187 3.08 2.97 -0.20
CA VAL A 187 2.63 1.78 -0.92
C VAL A 187 2.91 0.58 -0.02
N VAL A 188 1.85 -0.09 0.43
CA VAL A 188 1.95 -1.28 1.29
C VAL A 188 1.47 -2.51 0.52
N TYR A 189 2.22 -3.60 0.62
CA TYR A 189 1.90 -4.89 0.02
C TYR A 189 1.48 -5.90 1.08
N LEU A 190 0.30 -6.49 0.88
CA LEU A 190 -0.25 -7.56 1.70
C LEU A 190 0.13 -8.91 1.07
N LYS A 191 0.84 -9.74 1.83
CA LYS A 191 1.15 -11.12 1.43
C LYS A 191 -0.07 -12.01 1.66
N PRO A 192 -0.20 -13.14 0.96
CA PRO A 192 -1.34 -14.07 1.14
C PRO A 192 -1.54 -14.57 2.58
N GLY A 193 -0.49 -14.54 3.42
CA GLY A 193 -0.59 -14.95 4.80
C GLY A 193 -1.02 -13.87 5.78
N ASP A 194 -1.01 -12.61 5.37
CA ASP A 194 -1.30 -11.44 6.21
C ASP A 194 -2.81 -11.32 6.48
N TYR A 195 -3.19 -10.33 7.27
CA TYR A 195 -4.57 -9.96 7.52
C TYR A 195 -5.08 -9.05 6.39
N HIS A 196 -6.16 -9.45 5.71
CA HIS A 196 -6.64 -8.82 4.47
C HIS A 196 -7.82 -7.86 4.65
N ARG A 197 -7.99 -7.27 5.84
CA ARG A 197 -8.87 -6.12 6.02
C ARG A 197 -8.03 -4.86 6.19
N ILE A 198 -8.44 -3.82 5.49
CA ILE A 198 -7.84 -2.49 5.48
C ILE A 198 -8.68 -1.60 6.39
N HIS A 199 -8.07 -1.06 7.42
CA HIS A 199 -8.68 -0.16 8.39
C HIS A 199 -8.40 1.29 8.04
N SER A 200 -9.16 2.18 8.67
CA SER A 200 -8.90 3.61 8.57
C SER A 200 -7.59 3.96 9.28
N PRO A 201 -6.66 4.70 8.63
CA PRO A 201 -5.40 5.11 9.26
C PRO A 201 -5.55 6.31 10.22
N ALA A 202 -6.66 7.03 10.15
CA ALA A 202 -7.05 8.10 11.06
C ALA A 202 -8.58 8.27 11.05
N ASP A 203 -9.09 9.15 11.90
CA ASP A 203 -10.45 9.67 11.75
C ASP A 203 -10.49 10.67 10.58
N TRP A 204 -11.31 10.37 9.57
CA TRP A 204 -11.40 11.15 8.34
C TRP A 204 -12.77 11.00 7.69
N ASN A 205 -13.22 12.07 7.02
CA ASN A 205 -14.46 12.08 6.28
C ASN A 205 -14.21 11.68 4.82
N VAL A 206 -14.70 10.50 4.44
CA VAL A 206 -14.63 10.02 3.05
C VAL A 206 -15.69 10.74 2.21
N LEU A 207 -15.23 11.61 1.32
CA LEU A 207 -16.08 12.44 0.48
C LEU A 207 -16.40 11.79 -0.86
N VAL A 208 -15.44 11.02 -1.40
CA VAL A 208 -15.54 10.43 -2.73
C VAL A 208 -15.10 8.98 -2.69
N ARG A 209 -15.91 8.11 -3.32
CA ARG A 209 -15.55 6.74 -3.64
C ARG A 209 -15.54 6.57 -5.15
N ARG A 210 -14.42 6.10 -5.70
CA ARG A 210 -14.28 5.75 -7.13
C ARG A 210 -13.94 4.28 -7.26
N HIS A 211 -14.57 3.62 -8.22
CA HIS A 211 -14.20 2.28 -8.65
C HIS A 211 -13.68 2.36 -10.08
N PHE A 212 -12.49 1.81 -10.30
CA PHE A 212 -11.85 1.75 -11.60
C PHE A 212 -11.83 0.31 -12.06
N TYR A 213 -12.60 0.01 -13.10
CA TYR A 213 -12.52 -1.27 -13.77
C TYR A 213 -11.17 -1.42 -14.45
N GLY A 214 -10.50 -2.55 -14.19
CA GLY A 214 -9.16 -2.81 -14.70
C GLY A 214 -8.89 -4.29 -14.86
N ARG A 215 -7.64 -4.63 -15.10
CA ARG A 215 -7.14 -6.00 -15.15
C ARG A 215 -6.90 -6.54 -13.73
N LEU A 216 -6.56 -7.81 -13.62
CA LEU A 216 -6.22 -8.45 -12.35
C LEU A 216 -4.86 -9.11 -12.49
N TYR A 217 -3.84 -8.33 -12.83
CA TYR A 217 -2.47 -8.86 -12.84
C TYR A 217 -2.02 -9.19 -11.41
N PRO A 218 -1.10 -10.15 -11.25
CA PRO A 218 -0.55 -10.45 -9.94
C PRO A 218 0.29 -9.26 -9.46
N LEU A 219 0.26 -8.98 -8.16
CA LEU A 219 1.08 -7.93 -7.54
C LEU A 219 2.37 -8.48 -6.92
N ASN A 220 2.82 -9.66 -7.38
CA ASN A 220 4.09 -10.21 -6.93
C ASN A 220 5.27 -9.38 -7.44
N GLU A 221 6.43 -9.54 -6.80
CA GLU A 221 7.64 -8.79 -7.11
C GLU A 221 8.05 -8.88 -8.58
N ARG A 222 7.79 -10.03 -9.24
CA ARG A 222 8.08 -10.20 -10.66
C ARG A 222 7.23 -9.27 -11.52
N ALA A 223 5.92 -9.22 -11.28
CA ALA A 223 5.00 -8.38 -12.05
C ALA A 223 5.25 -6.88 -11.80
N THR A 224 5.51 -6.46 -10.55
CA THR A 224 5.83 -5.05 -10.24
C THR A 224 7.11 -4.57 -10.92
N ARG A 225 8.04 -5.49 -11.24
CA ARG A 225 9.29 -5.23 -11.95
C ARG A 225 9.17 -5.24 -13.48
N THR A 226 8.11 -5.82 -14.04
CA THR A 226 7.98 -6.02 -15.49
C THR A 226 6.83 -5.23 -16.12
N ILE A 227 5.72 -5.06 -15.42
CA ILE A 227 4.52 -4.41 -15.95
C ILE A 227 4.54 -2.93 -15.56
N ARG A 228 4.60 -2.04 -16.56
CA ARG A 228 4.47 -0.59 -16.37
C ARG A 228 3.03 -0.26 -15.99
N ASN A 229 2.84 0.78 -15.17
CA ASN A 229 1.52 1.24 -14.72
C ASN A 229 0.67 0.13 -14.08
N LEU A 230 1.31 -0.88 -13.48
CA LEU A 230 0.63 -2.08 -12.96
C LEU A 230 -0.55 -1.74 -12.04
N TYR A 231 -0.34 -0.79 -11.13
CA TYR A 231 -1.35 -0.38 -10.16
C TYR A 231 -2.52 0.41 -10.79
N ILE A 232 -2.29 1.10 -11.92
CA ILE A 232 -3.33 1.83 -12.66
C ILE A 232 -4.09 0.87 -13.58
N GLU A 233 -3.38 -0.07 -14.23
CA GLU A 233 -4.01 -1.07 -15.09
C GLU A 233 -4.87 -2.05 -14.29
N ASN A 234 -4.53 -2.32 -13.02
CA ASN A 234 -5.33 -3.17 -12.17
C ASN A 234 -6.63 -2.50 -11.72
N GLU A 235 -7.65 -3.34 -11.55
CA GLU A 235 -8.90 -2.96 -10.90
C GLU A 235 -8.61 -2.44 -9.49
N ARG A 236 -9.27 -1.35 -9.11
CA ARG A 236 -9.03 -0.70 -7.81
C ARG A 236 -10.22 0.11 -7.34
N VAL A 237 -10.30 0.29 -6.02
CA VAL A 237 -11.23 1.20 -5.36
C VAL A 237 -10.43 2.28 -4.65
N VAL A 238 -10.79 3.53 -4.89
CA VAL A 238 -10.15 4.70 -4.30
C VAL A 238 -11.17 5.42 -3.42
N LEU A 239 -10.77 5.69 -2.18
CA LEU A 239 -11.48 6.56 -1.24
C LEU A 239 -10.68 7.86 -1.12
N GLU A 240 -11.34 9.00 -1.27
CA GLU A 240 -10.75 10.33 -1.10
C GLU A 240 -11.56 11.11 -0.07
N GLY A 241 -10.88 11.92 0.74
CA GLY A 241 -11.51 12.59 1.85
C GLY A 241 -10.59 13.57 2.58
N LEU A 242 -11.05 14.00 3.75
CA LEU A 242 -10.36 14.95 4.61
C LEU A 242 -10.19 14.38 6.01
N TRP A 243 -8.96 14.45 6.53
CA TRP A 243 -8.63 14.18 7.92
C TRP A 243 -8.14 15.48 8.59
N GLN A 244 -7.80 15.42 9.89
CA GLN A 244 -7.43 16.60 10.67
C GLN A 244 -6.35 17.48 10.02
N GLU A 245 -5.33 16.88 9.38
CA GLU A 245 -4.22 17.62 8.73
C GLU A 245 -4.41 17.83 7.21
N GLY A 246 -5.61 17.56 6.68
CA GLY A 246 -5.97 17.90 5.29
C GLY A 246 -6.38 16.72 4.42
N PHE A 247 -5.87 16.67 3.18
CA PHE A 247 -6.26 15.64 2.21
C PHE A 247 -5.71 14.27 2.59
N MET A 248 -6.57 13.24 2.48
CA MET A 248 -6.19 11.84 2.58
C MET A 248 -6.85 11.05 1.44
N ALA A 249 -6.15 10.03 0.96
CA ALA A 249 -6.72 9.05 0.06
C ALA A 249 -6.19 7.64 0.35
N VAL A 250 -7.05 6.64 0.18
CA VAL A 250 -6.71 5.22 0.30
C VAL A 250 -7.11 4.52 -1.00
N ALA A 251 -6.13 3.92 -1.67
CA ALA A 251 -6.35 3.16 -2.90
C ALA A 251 -6.14 1.67 -2.65
N ALA A 252 -7.22 0.89 -2.65
CA ALA A 252 -7.18 -0.57 -2.59
C ALA A 252 -7.09 -1.13 -4.01
N ILE A 253 -5.98 -1.81 -4.32
CA ILE A 253 -5.69 -2.33 -5.66
C ILE A 253 -5.90 -3.85 -5.66
N GLY A 254 -6.77 -4.32 -6.56
CA GLY A 254 -7.02 -5.73 -6.78
C GLY A 254 -5.83 -6.41 -7.47
N ALA A 255 -5.77 -7.73 -7.33
CA ALA A 255 -4.76 -8.59 -7.93
C ALA A 255 -5.38 -9.89 -8.45
N THR A 256 -4.60 -10.69 -9.18
CA THR A 256 -5.02 -12.06 -9.51
C THR A 256 -5.43 -12.81 -8.25
N ASN A 257 -6.59 -13.44 -8.29
CA ASN A 257 -7.25 -14.16 -7.19
C ASN A 257 -7.74 -13.26 -6.04
N ILE A 258 -7.41 -11.97 -6.00
CA ILE A 258 -7.80 -11.03 -4.95
C ILE A 258 -8.48 -9.84 -5.64
N GLY A 259 -9.66 -10.07 -6.21
CA GLY A 259 -10.35 -9.10 -7.07
C GLY A 259 -11.55 -8.39 -6.45
N SER A 260 -12.05 -8.84 -5.29
CA SER A 260 -13.24 -8.25 -4.68
C SER A 260 -12.82 -7.28 -3.58
N ILE A 261 -13.35 -6.08 -3.64
CA ILE A 261 -13.10 -5.04 -2.67
C ILE A 261 -14.46 -4.58 -2.15
N GLU A 262 -14.75 -4.94 -0.90
CA GLU A 262 -15.98 -4.58 -0.21
C GLU A 262 -15.70 -3.43 0.75
N VAL A 263 -16.44 -2.34 0.62
CA VAL A 263 -16.37 -1.22 1.57
C VAL A 263 -17.39 -1.47 2.67
N CYS A 264 -16.96 -1.59 3.92
CA CYS A 264 -17.83 -1.61 5.10
C CYS A 264 -17.72 -0.26 5.83
N SER A 265 -18.75 0.13 6.60
CA SER A 265 -18.83 1.45 7.26
C SER A 265 -17.64 1.84 8.15
N PHE A 266 -16.77 0.89 8.54
CA PHE A 266 -15.61 1.16 9.40
C PHE A 266 -14.28 0.63 8.83
N PHE A 267 -14.29 -0.11 7.71
CA PHE A 267 -13.09 -0.72 7.12
C PHE A 267 -13.36 -1.23 5.69
N LEU A 268 -12.31 -1.30 4.89
CA LEU A 268 -12.27 -1.93 3.57
C LEU A 268 -11.94 -3.42 3.72
N LYS A 269 -12.81 -4.33 3.29
CA LYS A 269 -12.51 -5.77 3.21
C LYS A 269 -11.99 -6.09 1.81
N VAL A 270 -10.80 -6.67 1.72
CA VAL A 270 -10.27 -7.19 0.46
C VAL A 270 -10.52 -8.69 0.42
N VAL A 271 -11.43 -9.11 -0.45
CA VAL A 271 -11.93 -10.49 -0.55
C VAL A 271 -11.49 -11.10 -1.88
N THR A 272 -11.25 -12.41 -1.87
CA THR A 272 -11.10 -13.20 -3.10
C THR A 272 -12.47 -13.46 -3.75
N ILE A 273 -12.97 -12.56 -4.61
CA ILE A 273 -14.01 -12.84 -5.63
C ILE A 273 -13.69 -12.03 -6.90
N VAL A 274 -13.85 -12.63 -8.07
CA VAL A 274 -13.97 -11.87 -9.33
C VAL A 274 -15.42 -12.07 -9.77
N LEU A 275 -16.18 -10.99 -9.94
CA LEU A 275 -17.50 -11.03 -10.58
C LEU A 275 -17.34 -11.44 -12.06
#